data_AF-A0A2S9F7B8-F1
#
_entry.id   AF-A0A2S9F7B8-F1
#
_cell.length_a   1.000
_cell.length_b   1.000
_cell.length_c   1.000
_cell.angle_alpha   90.00
_cell.angle_beta   90.00
_cell.angle_gamma   90.00
#
_symmetry.space_group_name_H-M   'P 1'
#
loop_
_entity.id
_entity.type
_entity.pdbx_description
1 polymer ?
#
loop_
_entity_poly.entity_id
_entity_poly.type
_entity_poly.pdbx_seq_one_letter_code
_entity_poly.pdbx_strand_id
1 'polypeptide(L)'
;MTAPSKVPGTAHAAISAARGRKPRRFPVSDGAPVEVVEDGPSVAGRLMGLAAMATIRPFLTVGSYAPKLPWPWGVVDFAARVLKPAPGTVRATIALPHCTAQLVRAAGVLPADGNRTVILYLHGGAFLTCGVNTHGRLVTALSKCADAPALVVNYRMIPKHSVGTALDDCFDAYKWLRETGYEPDQIVLAGDSAGGYL
;
A
#
# COMPACT_ATOMS: atom_id res chain seq x y z
N MET A 1 -52.41 -47.16 -33.45
CA MET A 1 -51.96 -46.61 -32.15
C MET A 1 -50.72 -47.36 -31.73
N THR A 2 -49.55 -46.83 -32.09
CA THR A 2 -48.25 -47.39 -31.73
C THR A 2 -47.32 -46.18 -31.66
N ALA A 3 -47.10 -45.68 -30.44
CA ALA A 3 -46.24 -44.54 -30.17
C ALA A 3 -44.86 -45.03 -29.70
N PRO A 4 -43.75 -44.39 -30.11
CA PRO A 4 -42.40 -44.89 -29.94
C PRO A 4 -41.62 -44.22 -28.81
N SER A 5 -40.61 -44.98 -28.36
CA SER A 5 -39.22 -44.61 -28.06
C SER A 5 -38.87 -43.46 -27.09
N LYS A 6 -38.04 -43.85 -26.12
CA LYS A 6 -36.91 -43.09 -25.55
C LYS A 6 -37.26 -41.81 -24.78
N VAL A 7 -37.24 -41.96 -23.46
CA VAL A 7 -37.08 -40.85 -22.51
C VAL A 7 -35.68 -40.22 -22.71
N PRO A 8 -35.56 -38.91 -22.95
CA PRO A 8 -34.26 -38.24 -23.02
C PRO A 8 -33.63 -38.17 -21.63
N GLY A 9 -32.38 -38.62 -21.52
CA GLY A 9 -31.62 -38.58 -20.29
C GLY A 9 -31.41 -37.16 -19.79
N THR A 10 -31.70 -36.94 -18.50
CA THR A 10 -31.24 -35.76 -17.78
C THR A 10 -29.73 -35.84 -17.65
N ALA A 11 -29.03 -34.90 -18.28
CA ALA A 11 -27.60 -34.73 -18.07
C ALA A 11 -27.35 -34.47 -16.58
N HIS A 12 -26.68 -35.41 -15.92
CA HIS A 12 -26.05 -35.13 -14.63
C HIS A 12 -24.99 -34.08 -14.88
N ALA A 13 -25.28 -32.82 -14.53
CA ALA A 13 -24.24 -31.83 -14.36
C ALA A 13 -23.29 -32.39 -13.30
N ALA A 14 -22.08 -32.75 -13.73
CA ALA A 14 -21.03 -33.18 -12.83
C ALA A 14 -20.82 -32.06 -11.82
N ILE A 15 -21.23 -32.30 -10.57
CA ILE A 15 -20.88 -31.45 -9.44
C ILE A 15 -19.35 -31.56 -9.34
N SER A 16 -18.67 -30.56 -9.90
CA SER A 16 -17.22 -30.43 -9.78
C SER A 16 -16.89 -30.38 -8.29
N ALA A 17 -15.97 -31.24 -7.85
CA ALA A 17 -15.49 -31.23 -6.49
C ALA A 17 -15.09 -29.80 -6.11
N ALA A 18 -15.83 -29.22 -5.16
CA ALA A 18 -15.52 -27.93 -4.61
C ALA A 18 -14.02 -27.91 -4.28
N ARG A 19 -13.26 -27.03 -4.96
CA ARG A 19 -11.85 -26.81 -4.65
C ARG A 19 -11.75 -26.66 -3.13
N GLY A 20 -11.04 -27.59 -2.49
CA GLY A 20 -10.92 -27.66 -1.05
C GLY A 20 -10.68 -26.27 -0.49
N ARG A 21 -11.68 -25.72 0.18
CA ARG A 21 -11.57 -24.46 0.89
C ARG A 21 -10.48 -24.69 1.93
N LYS A 22 -9.31 -24.07 1.75
CA LYS A 22 -8.28 -24.07 2.80
C LYS A 22 -8.98 -23.67 4.10
N PRO A 23 -8.83 -24.43 5.20
CA PRO A 23 -9.47 -24.09 6.45
C PRO A 23 -9.11 -22.65 6.79
N ARG A 24 -10.13 -21.82 7.06
CA ARG A 24 -9.91 -20.45 7.51
C ARG A 24 -9.05 -20.55 8.77
N ARG A 25 -7.92 -19.83 8.78
CA ARG A 25 -6.90 -19.94 9.84
C ARG A 25 -7.38 -19.43 11.19
N PHE A 26 -8.54 -18.76 11.23
CA PHE A 26 -9.16 -18.23 12.42
C PHE A 26 -10.65 -18.62 12.42
N PRO A 27 -11.20 -19.07 13.57
CA PRO A 27 -12.62 -19.36 13.70
C PRO A 27 -13.43 -18.08 13.49
N VAL A 28 -14.61 -18.22 12.89
CA VAL A 28 -15.62 -17.17 12.88
C VAL A 28 -15.96 -16.90 14.35
N SER A 29 -15.66 -15.70 14.84
CA SER A 29 -15.94 -15.33 16.24
C SER A 29 -17.46 -15.29 16.45
N ASP A 30 -17.95 -16.06 17.42
CA ASP A 30 -19.35 -16.05 17.89
C ASP A 30 -19.68 -14.80 18.73
N GLY A 31 -18.97 -13.68 18.50
CA GLY A 31 -19.08 -12.45 19.28
C GLY A 31 -18.30 -12.47 20.61
N ALA A 32 -17.68 -13.59 20.97
CA ALA A 32 -16.75 -13.65 22.09
C ALA A 32 -15.37 -13.08 21.69
N PRO A 33 -14.72 -12.27 22.54
CA PRO A 33 -13.37 -11.79 22.26
C PRO A 33 -12.42 -12.98 22.14
N VAL A 34 -11.82 -13.14 20.96
CA VAL A 34 -10.80 -14.16 20.69
C VAL A 34 -9.45 -13.55 21.05
N GLU A 35 -8.87 -13.99 22.16
CA GLU A 35 -7.49 -13.65 22.50
C GLU A 35 -6.56 -14.52 21.65
N VAL A 36 -5.96 -13.91 20.63
CA VAL A 36 -4.91 -14.56 19.83
C VAL A 36 -3.57 -14.21 20.50
N VAL A 37 -3.10 -15.10 21.38
CA VAL A 37 -1.74 -15.04 21.93
C VAL A 37 -0.79 -15.54 20.84
N GLU A 38 -0.10 -14.63 20.15
CA GLU A 38 0.94 -15.01 19.18
C GLU A 38 2.24 -15.35 19.90
N ASP A 39 2.82 -16.52 19.60
CA ASP A 39 4.10 -17.02 20.14
C ASP A 39 5.31 -16.21 19.62
N GLY A 40 5.48 -14.98 20.11
CA GLY A 40 6.66 -14.15 19.85
C GLY A 40 7.02 -13.93 18.37
N PRO A 41 8.15 -13.28 18.08
CA PRO A 41 8.59 -13.08 16.70
C PRO A 41 9.07 -14.40 16.10
N SER A 42 8.62 -14.69 14.87
CA SER A 42 9.11 -15.83 14.09
C SER A 42 10.64 -15.81 13.95
N VAL A 43 11.26 -16.97 13.68
CA VAL A 43 12.71 -17.06 13.43
C VAL A 43 13.16 -16.09 12.34
N ALA A 44 12.39 -15.96 11.27
CA ALA A 44 12.64 -14.98 10.21
C ALA A 44 12.57 -13.54 10.74
N GLY A 45 11.58 -13.22 11.56
CA GLY A 45 11.45 -11.91 12.22
C GLY A 45 12.63 -11.59 13.14
N ARG A 46 13.11 -12.57 13.91
CA ARG A 46 14.29 -12.41 14.79
C ARG A 46 15.57 -12.19 13.98
N LEU A 47 15.78 -12.97 12.92
CA LEU A 47 16.92 -12.79 12.01
C LEU A 47 16.88 -11.41 11.32
N MET A 48 15.70 -11.00 10.85
CA MET A 48 15.53 -9.69 10.24
C MET A 48 15.77 -8.55 11.24
N GLY A 49 15.31 -8.70 12.49
CA GLY A 49 15.58 -7.75 13.56
C GLY A 49 17.08 -7.61 13.86
N LEU A 50 17.81 -8.72 13.95
CA LEU A 50 19.27 -8.69 14.13
C LEU A 50 19.99 -8.04 12.95
N ALA A 51 19.60 -8.39 11.71
CA ALA A 51 20.17 -7.78 10.51
C ALA A 51 19.90 -6.28 10.45
N ALA A 52 18.69 -5.84 10.79
CA ALA A 52 18.33 -4.43 10.86
C ALA A 52 19.18 -3.70 11.91
N MET A 53 19.36 -4.28 13.10
CA MET A 53 20.21 -3.70 14.15
C MET A 53 21.68 -3.60 13.74
N ALA A 54 22.20 -4.60 13.03
CA ALA A 54 23.59 -4.63 12.57
C ALA A 54 23.86 -3.68 11.39
N THR A 55 22.82 -3.20 10.68
CA THR A 55 22.98 -2.39 9.47
C THR A 55 22.51 -0.95 9.65
N ILE A 56 21.31 -0.73 10.18
CA ILE A 56 20.69 0.59 10.30
C ILE A 56 21.48 1.46 11.28
N ARG A 57 21.74 0.96 12.49
CA ARG A 57 22.38 1.76 13.54
C ARG A 57 23.81 2.19 13.15
N PRO A 58 24.71 1.30 12.69
CA PRO A 58 26.04 1.73 12.25
C PRO A 58 26.01 2.70 11.07
N PHE A 59 25.11 2.46 10.09
CA PHE A 59 24.98 3.34 8.94
C PHE A 59 24.52 4.75 9.33
N LEU A 60 23.50 4.86 10.18
CA LEU A 60 23.04 6.15 10.70
C LEU A 60 24.11 6.82 11.57
N THR A 61 24.85 6.06 12.39
CA THR A 61 25.95 6.59 13.20
C THR A 61 27.06 7.18 12.33
N VAL A 62 27.52 6.46 11.30
CA VAL A 62 28.52 6.99 10.34
C VAL A 62 27.97 8.21 9.60
N GLY A 63 26.71 8.16 9.17
CA GLY A 63 26.00 9.28 8.55
C GLY A 63 25.97 10.53 9.44
N SER A 64 25.81 10.34 10.76
CA SER A 64 25.76 11.45 11.72
C SER A 64 27.10 12.17 11.90
N TYR A 65 28.23 11.47 11.75
CA TYR A 65 29.57 12.07 11.83
C TYR A 65 29.96 12.82 10.55
N ALA A 66 29.30 12.56 9.42
CA ALA A 66 29.64 13.16 8.14
C ALA A 66 28.42 13.71 7.38
N PRO A 67 27.64 14.61 7.98
CA PRO A 67 26.34 15.04 7.45
C PRO A 67 26.42 15.85 6.15
N LYS A 68 27.61 16.38 5.82
CA LYS A 68 27.86 17.21 4.62
C LYS A 68 28.26 16.40 3.38
N LEU A 69 28.47 15.09 3.49
CA LEU A 69 28.74 14.27 2.31
C LEU A 69 27.48 14.15 1.42
N PRO A 70 27.64 13.98 0.10
CA PRO A 70 26.54 13.82 -0.85
C PRO A 70 25.98 12.39 -0.75
N TRP A 71 25.37 12.08 0.39
CA TRP A 71 24.79 10.78 0.66
C TRP A 71 23.71 10.45 -0.37
N PRO A 72 23.69 9.22 -0.89
CA PRO A 72 22.79 8.80 -1.96
C PRO A 72 21.38 8.48 -1.44
N TRP A 73 20.74 9.40 -0.71
CA TRP A 73 19.47 9.14 -0.02
C TRP A 73 18.33 8.66 -0.94
N GLY A 74 18.33 9.12 -2.20
CA GLY A 74 17.37 8.72 -3.23
C GLY A 74 17.68 7.41 -3.94
N VAL A 75 18.84 6.76 -3.69
CA VAL A 75 19.20 5.51 -4.38
C VAL A 75 18.27 4.37 -4.03
N VAL A 76 17.73 4.33 -2.81
CA VAL A 76 16.79 3.29 -2.39
C VAL A 76 15.51 3.35 -3.22
N ASP A 77 14.91 4.54 -3.40
CA ASP A 77 13.72 4.69 -4.22
C ASP A 77 14.00 4.54 -5.71
N PHE A 78 15.16 5.01 -6.17
CA PHE A 78 15.59 4.80 -7.54
C PHE A 78 15.75 3.31 -7.86
N ALA A 79 16.42 2.54 -7.01
CA ALA A 79 16.59 1.09 -7.17
C ALA A 79 15.25 0.36 -7.10
N ALA A 80 14.31 0.84 -6.29
CA ALA A 80 12.97 0.28 -6.20
C ALA A 80 12.14 0.41 -7.49
N ARG A 81 12.54 1.24 -8.46
CA ARG A 81 11.90 1.29 -9.80
C ARG A 81 11.96 -0.04 -10.54
N VAL A 82 12.90 -0.93 -10.21
CA VAL A 82 13.02 -2.27 -10.80
C VAL A 82 11.91 -3.20 -10.30
N LEU A 83 11.28 -2.89 -9.15
CA LEU A 83 10.17 -3.67 -8.61
C LEU A 83 8.93 -3.47 -9.49
N LYS A 84 8.57 -4.53 -10.23
CA LYS A 84 7.37 -4.52 -11.07
C LYS A 84 6.11 -4.29 -10.20
N PRO A 85 5.21 -3.37 -10.60
CA PRO A 85 3.89 -3.25 -10.00
C PRO A 85 3.11 -4.57 -10.13
N ALA A 86 2.10 -4.77 -9.27
CA ALA A 86 1.24 -5.93 -9.41
C ALA A 86 0.51 -5.89 -10.77
N PRO A 87 0.29 -7.04 -11.45
CA PRO A 87 -0.41 -7.08 -12.73
C PRO A 87 -1.77 -6.36 -12.68
N GLY A 88 -2.06 -5.53 -13.68
CA GLY A 88 -3.31 -4.77 -13.78
C GLY A 88 -3.39 -3.52 -12.88
N THR A 89 -2.29 -3.15 -12.21
CA THR A 89 -2.21 -1.87 -11.50
C THR A 89 -2.19 -0.72 -12.50
N VAL A 90 -3.04 0.28 -12.29
CA VAL A 90 -3.02 1.54 -13.02
C VAL A 90 -2.39 2.62 -12.15
N ARG A 91 -1.51 3.42 -12.76
CA ARG A 91 -0.84 4.54 -12.10
C ARG A 91 -0.94 5.79 -12.96
N ALA A 92 -1.22 6.92 -12.33
CA ALA A 92 -1.14 8.24 -12.94
C ALA A 92 -0.32 9.16 -12.05
N THR A 93 0.57 9.95 -12.67
CA THR A 93 1.31 10.99 -11.94
C THR A 93 0.48 12.27 -11.94
N ILE A 94 0.22 12.80 -10.75
CA ILE A 94 -0.49 14.05 -10.52
C ILE A 94 0.53 15.12 -10.17
N ALA A 95 0.41 16.28 -10.79
CA ALA A 95 1.19 17.46 -10.43
C ALA A 95 0.52 18.18 -9.27
N LEU A 96 1.27 18.41 -8.19
CA LEU A 96 0.88 19.27 -7.07
C LEU A 96 1.69 20.58 -7.18
N PRO A 97 1.34 21.65 -6.43
CA PRO A 97 1.99 22.95 -6.55
C PRO A 97 3.52 22.90 -6.41
N HIS A 98 4.02 22.04 -5.51
CA HIS A 98 5.45 21.99 -5.18
C HIS A 98 6.09 20.61 -5.32
N CYS A 99 5.30 19.57 -5.57
CA CYS A 99 5.76 18.20 -5.70
C CYS A 99 4.87 17.41 -6.66
N THR A 100 5.04 16.09 -6.71
CA THR A 100 4.16 15.20 -7.48
C THR A 100 3.49 14.20 -6.55
N ALA A 101 2.42 13.57 -7.02
CA ALA A 101 1.81 12.43 -6.36
C ALA A 101 1.56 11.32 -7.38
N GLN A 102 1.50 10.07 -6.92
CA GLN A 102 1.07 8.94 -7.73
C GLN A 102 -0.31 8.49 -7.31
N LEU A 103 -1.28 8.64 -8.19
CA LEU A 103 -2.58 8.00 -8.07
C LEU A 103 -2.45 6.54 -8.51
N VAL A 104 -2.59 5.62 -7.57
CA VAL A 104 -2.45 4.18 -7.75
C VAL A 104 -3.80 3.52 -7.59
N ARG A 105 -4.13 2.62 -8.52
CA ARG A 105 -5.36 1.83 -8.53
C ARG A 105 -5.04 0.38 -8.80
N ALA A 106 -5.45 -0.52 -7.89
CA ALA A 106 -5.31 -1.95 -8.12
C ALA A 106 -6.27 -2.46 -9.21
N ALA A 107 -5.98 -3.62 -9.78
CA ALA A 107 -6.83 -4.25 -10.77
C ALA A 107 -8.25 -4.51 -10.20
N GLY A 108 -9.28 -4.06 -10.93
CA GLY A 108 -10.68 -4.22 -10.53
C GLY A 108 -11.24 -3.11 -9.64
N VAL A 109 -10.38 -2.29 -9.02
CA VAL A 109 -10.80 -1.11 -8.24
C VAL A 109 -11.30 -0.03 -9.20
N LEU A 110 -12.36 0.67 -8.83
CA LEU A 110 -12.96 1.72 -9.66
C LEU A 110 -12.09 2.99 -9.69
N PRO A 111 -12.24 3.83 -10.74
CA PRO A 111 -11.43 5.03 -10.88
C PRO A 111 -11.66 6.03 -9.74
N ALA A 112 -10.68 6.89 -9.55
CA ALA A 112 -10.75 7.99 -8.61
C ALA A 112 -11.59 9.13 -9.23
N ASP A 113 -12.92 9.03 -9.15
CA ASP A 113 -13.88 9.93 -9.78
C ASP A 113 -14.56 10.93 -8.83
N GLY A 114 -14.15 10.97 -7.55
CA GLY A 114 -14.72 11.86 -6.54
C GLY A 114 -16.00 11.32 -5.86
N ASN A 115 -16.56 10.21 -6.33
CA ASN A 115 -17.83 9.69 -5.79
C ASN A 115 -17.66 8.65 -4.68
N ARG A 116 -16.42 8.30 -4.33
CA ARG A 116 -16.09 7.16 -3.47
C ARG A 116 -14.91 7.48 -2.57
N THR A 117 -14.62 6.57 -1.65
CA THR A 117 -13.46 6.68 -0.78
C THR A 117 -12.15 6.68 -1.58
N VAL A 118 -11.21 7.53 -1.18
CA VAL A 118 -9.84 7.58 -1.66
C VAL A 118 -8.89 7.56 -0.48
N ILE A 119 -7.74 6.91 -0.64
CA ILE A 119 -6.70 6.86 0.38
C ILE A 119 -5.63 7.90 0.04
N LEU A 120 -5.39 8.86 0.93
CA LEU A 120 -4.21 9.70 0.86
C LEU A 120 -3.09 9.00 1.65
N TYR A 121 -2.12 8.45 0.92
CA TYR A 121 -1.03 7.66 1.49
C TYR A 121 0.27 8.47 1.60
N LEU A 122 0.82 8.52 2.80
CA LEU A 122 2.07 9.21 3.14
C LEU A 122 3.13 8.15 3.46
N HIS A 123 4.17 8.06 2.63
CA HIS A 123 5.14 6.98 2.74
C HIS A 123 6.11 7.14 3.91
N GLY A 124 6.65 6.06 4.44
CA GLY A 124 7.75 6.09 5.40
C GLY A 124 9.10 6.41 4.75
N GLY A 125 10.15 6.54 5.59
CA GLY A 125 11.51 6.79 5.12
C GLY A 125 12.32 7.79 5.94
N ALA A 126 11.96 8.03 7.21
CA ALA A 126 12.61 9.00 8.10
C ALA A 126 12.74 10.43 7.52
N PHE A 127 11.82 10.80 6.63
CA PHE A 127 11.85 12.05 5.84
C PHE A 127 13.10 12.20 4.95
N LEU A 128 13.88 11.15 4.77
CA LEU A 128 15.22 11.20 4.18
C LEU A 128 15.33 10.30 2.96
N THR A 129 14.70 9.14 2.98
CA THR A 129 14.81 8.11 1.95
C THR A 129 13.44 7.55 1.57
N CYS A 130 13.41 6.54 0.71
CA CYS A 130 12.20 5.94 0.15
C CYS A 130 11.36 6.93 -0.69
N GLY A 131 10.16 6.52 -1.07
CA GLY A 131 9.32 7.24 -2.03
C GLY A 131 8.19 6.39 -2.60
N VAL A 132 7.54 6.92 -3.63
CA VAL A 132 6.41 6.27 -4.34
C VAL A 132 6.75 4.90 -4.95
N ASN A 133 8.03 4.65 -5.28
CA ASN A 133 8.44 3.38 -5.89
C ASN A 133 8.64 2.31 -4.82
N THR A 134 9.34 2.65 -3.72
CA THR A 134 9.51 1.74 -2.57
C THR A 134 8.19 1.25 -1.99
N HIS A 135 7.20 2.14 -1.87
CA HIS A 135 5.89 1.82 -1.28
C HIS A 135 4.86 1.37 -2.32
N GLY A 136 5.24 1.31 -3.59
CA GLY A 136 4.32 1.04 -4.68
C GLY A 136 3.54 -0.27 -4.53
N ARG A 137 4.19 -1.36 -4.11
CA ARG A 137 3.52 -2.67 -3.92
C ARG A 137 2.61 -2.68 -2.70
N LEU A 138 3.04 -2.03 -1.61
CA LEU A 138 2.24 -1.88 -0.39
C LEU A 138 0.95 -1.12 -0.69
N VAL A 139 1.07 0.03 -1.34
CA VAL A 139 -0.08 0.87 -1.72
C VAL A 139 -1.01 0.14 -2.69
N THR A 140 -0.48 -0.60 -3.66
CA THR A 140 -1.32 -1.42 -4.54
C THR A 140 -2.08 -2.50 -3.78
N ALA A 141 -1.44 -3.16 -2.80
CA ALA A 141 -2.12 -4.13 -1.95
C ALA A 141 -3.19 -3.47 -1.08
N LEU A 142 -2.89 -2.30 -0.50
CA LEU A 142 -3.82 -1.51 0.27
C LEU A 142 -5.05 -1.09 -0.56
N SER A 143 -4.82 -0.55 -1.77
CA SER A 143 -5.87 -0.19 -2.72
C SER A 143 -6.81 -1.37 -3.02
N LYS A 144 -6.23 -2.58 -3.20
CA LYS A 144 -7.01 -3.79 -3.44
C LYS A 144 -7.84 -4.22 -2.23
N CYS A 145 -7.26 -4.16 -1.03
CA CYS A 145 -7.94 -4.59 0.19
C CYS A 145 -9.04 -3.63 0.63
N ALA A 146 -8.83 -2.33 0.42
CA ALA A 146 -9.79 -1.28 0.76
C ALA A 146 -10.84 -1.04 -0.34
N ASP A 147 -10.68 -1.65 -1.50
CA ASP A 147 -11.46 -1.37 -2.72
C ASP A 147 -11.53 0.13 -3.07
N ALA A 148 -10.39 0.81 -2.90
CA ALA A 148 -10.28 2.25 -3.05
C ALA A 148 -8.99 2.63 -3.82
N PRO A 149 -9.02 3.67 -4.67
CA PRO A 149 -7.80 4.26 -5.21
C PRO A 149 -6.97 4.91 -4.09
N ALA A 150 -5.66 5.01 -4.31
CA ALA A 150 -4.74 5.60 -3.34
C ALA A 150 -3.85 6.66 -4.00
N LEU A 151 -3.83 7.87 -3.47
CA LEU A 151 -2.93 8.96 -3.85
C LEU A 151 -1.71 8.93 -2.94
N VAL A 152 -0.55 8.58 -3.49
CA VAL A 152 0.73 8.56 -2.76
C VAL A 152 1.47 9.86 -3.00
N VAL A 153 1.74 10.63 -1.95
CA VAL A 153 2.43 11.92 -2.07
C VAL A 153 3.94 11.69 -2.18
N ASN A 154 4.59 12.27 -3.19
CA ASN A 154 6.04 12.29 -3.32
C ASN A 154 6.59 13.58 -2.69
N TYR A 155 6.35 13.73 -1.38
CA TYR A 155 6.65 14.96 -0.65
C TYR A 155 8.15 15.23 -0.57
N ARG A 156 8.51 16.50 -0.41
CA ARG A 156 9.90 16.95 -0.31
C ARG A 156 10.53 16.53 1.02
N MET A 157 11.81 16.17 0.98
CA MET A 157 12.51 15.47 2.06
C MET A 157 13.76 16.21 2.53
N ILE A 158 14.17 15.92 3.77
CA ILE A 158 15.48 16.34 4.31
C ILE A 158 16.61 15.68 3.51
N PRO A 159 17.82 16.29 3.48
CA PRO A 159 18.20 17.55 4.14
C PRO A 159 17.84 18.82 3.35
N LYS A 160 17.33 18.69 2.11
CA LYS A 160 17.10 19.85 1.23
C LYS A 160 15.88 20.67 1.65
N HIS A 161 14.89 20.02 2.25
CA HIS A 161 13.63 20.63 2.68
C HIS A 161 13.33 20.22 4.12
N SER A 162 12.63 21.07 4.86
CA SER A 162 12.28 20.77 6.26
C SER A 162 11.11 19.79 6.33
N VAL A 163 10.88 19.21 7.51
CA VAL A 163 9.67 18.38 7.75
C VAL A 163 8.39 19.21 7.61
N GLY A 164 8.43 20.51 7.93
CA GLY A 164 7.30 21.42 7.68
C GLY A 164 6.96 21.52 6.20
N THR A 165 7.97 21.54 5.32
CA THR A 165 7.74 21.51 3.87
C THR A 165 7.09 20.19 3.40
N ALA A 166 7.40 19.07 4.04
CA ALA A 166 6.73 17.80 3.75
C ALA A 166 5.25 17.83 4.16
N LEU A 167 4.93 18.43 5.31
CA LEU A 167 3.54 18.64 5.74
C LEU A 167 2.77 19.53 4.76
N ASP A 168 3.37 20.63 4.30
CA ASP A 168 2.76 21.51 3.30
C ASP A 168 2.44 20.75 2.00
N ASP A 169 3.35 19.90 1.53
CA ASP A 169 3.15 19.05 0.35
C ASP A 169 2.01 18.05 0.54
N CYS A 170 1.89 17.45 1.73
CA CYS A 170 0.80 16.53 2.05
C CYS A 170 -0.55 17.25 2.16
N PHE A 171 -0.54 18.46 2.71
CA PHE A 171 -1.73 19.31 2.76
C PHE A 171 -2.15 19.79 1.37
N ASP A 172 -1.19 20.10 0.48
CA ASP A 172 -1.45 20.38 -0.92
C ASP A 172 -2.12 19.19 -1.63
N ALA A 173 -1.69 17.97 -1.34
CA ALA A 173 -2.34 16.76 -1.86
C ALA A 173 -3.78 16.58 -1.34
N TYR A 174 -4.01 16.86 -0.06
CA TYR A 174 -5.36 16.84 0.53
C TYR A 174 -6.28 17.88 -0.12
N LYS A 175 -5.81 19.13 -0.29
CA LYS A 175 -6.55 20.18 -1.00
C LYS A 175 -6.86 19.79 -2.43
N TRP A 176 -5.90 19.21 -3.15
CA TRP A 176 -6.11 18.73 -4.51
C TRP A 176 -7.23 17.68 -4.59
N LEU A 177 -7.31 16.76 -3.62
CA LEU A 177 -8.44 15.82 -3.53
C LEU A 177 -9.77 16.54 -3.30
N ARG A 178 -9.82 17.53 -2.39
CA ARG A 178 -11.02 18.33 -2.15
C ARG A 178 -11.48 19.07 -3.41
N GLU A 179 -10.55 19.69 -4.13
CA GLU A 179 -10.82 20.40 -5.38
C GLU A 179 -11.26 19.47 -6.53
N THR A 180 -10.87 18.19 -6.47
CA THR A 180 -11.30 17.16 -7.43
C THR A 180 -12.71 16.63 -7.11
N GLY A 181 -13.31 17.02 -5.99
CA GLY A 181 -14.69 16.70 -5.62
C GLY A 181 -14.87 15.64 -4.53
N TYR A 182 -13.79 15.20 -3.88
CA TYR A 182 -13.88 14.28 -2.73
C TYR A 182 -14.26 15.03 -1.47
N GLU A 183 -15.31 14.60 -0.77
CA GLU A 183 -15.68 15.08 0.56
C GLU A 183 -14.75 14.56 1.67
N PRO A 184 -14.61 15.25 2.82
CA PRO A 184 -13.65 14.87 3.87
C PRO A 184 -13.89 13.47 4.43
N ASP A 185 -15.15 13.04 4.48
CA ASP A 185 -15.55 11.69 4.91
C ASP A 185 -15.22 10.60 3.88
N GLN A 186 -14.89 10.98 2.65
CA GLN A 186 -14.40 10.10 1.60
C GLN A 186 -12.87 10.01 1.57
N ILE A 187 -12.14 10.85 2.31
CA ILE A 187 -10.67 10.85 2.30
C ILE A 187 -10.14 10.13 3.53
N VAL A 188 -9.45 9.02 3.31
CA VAL A 188 -8.77 8.26 4.38
C VAL A 188 -7.29 8.58 4.37
N LEU A 189 -6.78 9.11 5.48
CA LEU A 189 -5.34 9.29 5.68
C LEU A 189 -4.71 7.94 6.09
N ALA A 190 -3.59 7.60 5.46
CA ALA A 190 -2.82 6.42 5.82
C ALA A 190 -1.33 6.70 5.66
N GLY A 191 -0.50 6.11 6.52
CA GLY A 191 0.94 6.23 6.40
C GLY A 191 1.68 5.26 7.32
N ASP A 192 2.97 5.09 7.04
CA ASP A 192 3.85 4.22 7.82
C ASP A 192 5.07 4.99 8.33
N SER A 193 5.53 4.67 9.54
CA SER A 193 6.73 5.31 10.12
C SER A 193 6.64 6.85 10.08
N ALA A 194 7.59 7.53 9.44
CA ALA A 194 7.58 8.98 9.20
C ALA A 194 6.30 9.46 8.48
N GLY A 195 5.73 8.66 7.59
CA GLY A 195 4.47 8.98 6.92
C GLY A 195 3.26 8.90 7.84
N GLY A 196 3.31 8.08 8.91
CA GLY A 196 2.26 8.07 9.94
C GLY A 196 2.36 9.23 10.92
N TYR A 197 3.46 9.98 10.91
CA TYR A 197 3.62 11.22 11.68
C TYR A 197 3.02 12.44 10.96
N LEU A 198 3.04 12.43 9.61
CA LEU A 198 2.50 13.50 8.76
C LEU A 198 0.97 13.51 8.77
#